data_AF-A0A9D8K6R9-F1
#
_entry.id   AF-A0A9D8K6R9-F1
#
_cell.length_a   1.000
_cell.length_b   1.000
_cell.length_c   1.000
_cell.angle_alpha   90.00
_cell.angle_beta   90.00
_cell.angle_gamma   90.00
#
_symmetry.space_group_name_H-M   'P 1'
#
loop_
_entity.id
_entity.type
_entity.pdbx_description
1 polymer ?
#
loop_
_entity_poly.entity_id
_entity_poly.type
_entity_poly.pdbx_seq_one_letter_code
_entity_poly.pdbx_strand_id
1 'polypeptide(L)' 'MGQTTFTTTLTLGELEASYSLYCKAMRILIREGKTIDKIKRSVCWHRLHVLHTSMPRQYKNPEHLYFLLKRDIER' A
#
# COMPACT_ATOMS: atom_id res chain seq x y z
N MET A 1 7.99 -13.55 -18.84
CA MET A 1 7.41 -14.53 -17.88
C MET A 1 7.43 -13.87 -16.50
N GLY A 2 6.28 -13.39 -16.01
CA GLY A 2 6.20 -12.62 -14.77
C GLY A 2 6.03 -13.54 -13.55
N GLN A 3 7.13 -13.91 -12.91
CA GLN A 3 7.11 -14.71 -11.70
C GLN A 3 7.03 -13.76 -10.50
N THR A 4 5.87 -13.69 -9.85
CA THR A 4 5.67 -12.92 -8.61
C THR A 4 6.00 -13.81 -7.41
N THR A 5 7.29 -14.07 -7.20
CA THR A 5 7.78 -14.67 -5.96
C THR A 5 7.85 -13.59 -4.89
N PHE A 6 6.93 -13.65 -3.92
CA PHE A 6 6.88 -12.75 -2.76
C PHE A 6 7.95 -13.17 -1.73
N THR A 7 9.21 -13.28 -2.13
CA THR A 7 10.34 -13.64 -1.25
C THR A 7 11.05 -12.36 -0.77
N THR A 8 10.64 -11.92 0.43
CA THR A 8 11.36 -11.25 1.54
C THR A 8 12.38 -10.13 1.31
N THR A 9 12.85 -9.81 0.10
CA THR A 9 13.85 -8.75 -0.08
C THR A 9 13.67 -8.01 -1.40
N LEU A 10 12.49 -7.40 -1.60
CA LEU A 10 12.37 -6.34 -2.60
C LEU A 10 13.23 -5.16 -2.12
N THR A 11 14.21 -4.75 -2.93
CA THR A 11 14.96 -3.51 -2.69
C THR A 11 13.99 -2.33 -2.63
N LEU A 12 14.32 -1.29 -1.87
CA LEU A 12 13.50 -0.08 -1.74
C LEU A 12 13.01 0.45 -3.10
N GLY A 13 13.87 0.40 -4.13
CA GLY A 13 13.51 0.79 -5.50
C GLY A 13 12.42 -0.08 -6.14
N GLU A 14 12.44 -1.41 -5.94
CA GLU A 14 11.39 -2.31 -6.45
C GLU A 14 10.07 -2.14 -5.69
N LEU A 15 10.19 -1.81 -4.40
CA LEU A 15 9.05 -1.50 -3.54
C LEU A 15 8.38 -0.17 -3.97
N GLU A 16 9.18 0.85 -4.29
CA GLU A 16 8.72 2.11 -4.90
C GLU A 16 8.12 1.89 -6.29
N ALA A 17 8.76 1.10 -7.15
CA ALA A 17 8.22 0.80 -8.48
C ALA A 17 6.85 0.10 -8.39
N SER A 18 6.66 -0.74 -7.37
CA SER A 18 5.40 -1.40 -7.07
C SER A 18 4.41 -0.54 -6.29
N TYR A 19 4.75 0.70 -5.92
CA TYR A 19 3.88 1.60 -5.15
C TYR A 19 2.53 1.84 -5.83
N SER A 20 2.54 2.03 -7.15
CA SER A 20 1.33 2.18 -7.96
C SER A 20 0.41 0.97 -7.83
N LEU A 21 0.98 -0.24 -7.77
CA LEU A 21 0.24 -1.48 -7.58
C LEU A 21 -0.38 -1.55 -6.18
N TYR A 22 0.35 -1.18 -5.12
CA TYR A 22 -0.19 -1.16 -3.75
C TYR A 22 -1.31 -0.15 -3.59
N CYS A 23 -1.17 1.04 -4.18
CA CYS A 23 -2.22 2.05 -4.17
C CYS A 23 -3.49 1.55 -4.87
N LYS A 24 -3.34 0.89 -6.02
CA LYS A 24 -4.45 0.29 -6.78
C LYS A 24 -5.13 -0.84 -6.00
N ALA A 25 -4.35 -1.73 -5.39
CA ALA A 25 -4.86 -2.80 -4.53
C ALA A 25 -5.59 -2.24 -3.31
N MET A 26 -5.06 -1.20 -2.67
CA MET A 26 -5.71 -0.54 -1.55
C MET A 26 -7.05 0.08 -1.95
N ARG A 27 -7.11 0.72 -3.13
CA ARG A 27 -8.36 1.24 -3.69
C ARG A 27 -9.41 0.16 -3.90
N ILE A 28 -9.01 -1.03 -4.38
CA ILE A 28 -9.92 -2.17 -4.56
C ILE A 28 -10.44 -2.66 -3.19
N LEU A 29 -9.56 -2.84 -2.21
CA LEU A 29 -9.94 -3.26 -0.87
C LEU A 29 -10.91 -2.27 -0.20
N ILE A 30 -10.68 -0.96 -0.38
CA ILE A 30 -11.58 0.08 0.11
C ILE A 30 -12.95 -0.01 -0.59
N ARG A 31 -12.97 -0.19 -1.91
CA ARG A 31 -14.22 -0.39 -2.68
C ARG A 31 -14.99 -1.64 -2.26
N GLU A 32 -14.29 -2.70 -1.87
CA GLU A 32 -14.91 -3.90 -1.28
C GLU A 32 -15.50 -3.66 0.13
N GLY A 33 -15.29 -2.47 0.72
CA GLY A 33 -15.74 -2.17 2.08
C GLY A 33 -14.83 -2.77 3.16
N LYS A 34 -13.58 -3.11 2.83
CA LYS A 34 -12.62 -3.59 3.84
C LYS A 34 -12.30 -2.45 4.82
N THR A 35 -12.43 -2.78 6.10
CA THR A 35 -12.01 -1.89 7.18
C THR A 35 -10.49 -1.74 7.20
N ILE A 36 -10.04 -0.58 7.70
CA ILE A 36 -8.61 -0.27 7.84
C ILE A 36 -7.85 -1.35 8.62
N ASP A 37 -8.47 -2.02 9.60
CA ASP A 37 -7.86 -3.12 10.36
C ASP A 37 -7.48 -4.32 9.46
N LYS A 38 -8.37 -4.72 8.55
CA LYS A 38 -8.05 -5.78 7.58
C LYS A 38 -6.98 -5.35 6.57
N ILE A 39 -6.98 -4.08 6.18
CA ILE A 39 -5.95 -3.56 5.28
C ILE A 39 -4.61 -3.48 5.99
N LYS A 40 -4.56 -3.07 7.26
CA LYS A 40 -3.36 -3.06 8.11
C LYS A 40 -2.68 -4.44 8.16
N ARG A 41 -3.48 -5.51 8.23
CA ARG A 41 -2.99 -6.89 8.18
C ARG A 41 -2.57 -7.37 6.78
N SER A 42 -2.86 -6.61 5.73
CA SER A 42 -2.53 -6.98 4.35
C SER A 42 -1.08 -6.63 3.98
N VAL A 43 -0.53 -7.38 3.03
CA VAL A 43 0.83 -7.18 2.51
C VAL A 43 1.05 -5.78 1.93
N CYS A 44 0.06 -5.22 1.22
CA CYS A 44 0.17 -3.87 0.64
C CYS A 44 0.41 -2.81 1.72
N TRP A 45 -0.22 -2.94 2.89
CA TRP A 45 -0.04 -2.01 3.99
C TRP A 45 1.33 -2.10 4.62
N HIS A 46 1.78 -3.32 4.95
CA HIS A 46 3.12 -3.52 5.51
C HIS A 46 4.19 -2.94 4.60
N ARG A 47 4.03 -3.11 3.27
CA ARG A 47 4.94 -2.55 2.27
C ARG A 47 4.94 -1.02 2.26
N LEU A 48 3.76 -0.38 2.28
CA LEU A 48 3.65 1.08 2.40
C LEU A 48 4.23 1.59 3.72
N HIS A 49 4.02 0.87 4.82
CA HIS A 49 4.54 1.21 6.13
C HIS A 49 6.07 1.11 6.17
N VAL A 50 6.66 0.09 5.54
CA VAL A 50 8.11 -0.05 5.38
C VAL A 50 8.68 1.07 4.52
N LEU A 51 8.03 1.45 3.40
CA LEU A 51 8.43 2.61 2.60
C LEU A 51 8.42 3.91 3.42
N HIS A 52 7.35 4.15 4.17
CA HIS A 52 7.25 5.31 5.04
C HIS A 52 8.31 5.31 6.14
N THR A 53 8.55 4.16 6.77
CA THR A 53 9.57 4.01 7.83
C THR A 53 10.98 4.24 7.28
N SER A 54 11.27 3.69 6.09
CA SER A 54 12.58 3.85 5.43
C SER A 54 12.77 5.24 4.83
N MET A 55 11.70 5.93 4.43
CA MET A 55 11.78 7.26 3.81
C MET A 55 10.56 8.14 4.14
N PRO A 56 10.48 8.64 5.38
CA PRO A 56 9.34 9.42 5.85
C PRO A 56 9.21 10.80 5.17
N ARG A 57 10.29 11.25 4.51
CA ARG A 57 10.33 12.52 3.78
C ARG A 57 9.64 12.46 2.42
N GLN A 58 9.63 11.30 1.76
CA GLN A 58 9.00 11.11 0.44
C GLN A 58 7.61 10.46 0.56
N TYR A 59 7.44 9.52 1.49
CA TYR A 59 6.22 8.72 1.59
C TYR A 59 5.32 9.18 2.73
N LYS A 60 4.02 9.37 2.45
CA LYS A 60 3.01 9.71 3.46
C LYS A 60 2.55 8.47 4.23
N ASN A 61 2.08 8.70 5.45
CA ASN A 61 1.49 7.65 6.29
C ASN A 61 0.44 6.82 5.53
N PRO A 62 0.52 5.48 5.56
CA PRO A 62 -0.44 4.61 4.87
C PRO A 62 -1.87 4.80 5.37
N GLU A 63 -2.06 5.15 6.65
CA GLU A 63 -3.38 5.55 7.20
C GLU A 63 -3.93 6.78 6.49
N HIS A 64 -3.10 7.79 6.31
CA HIS A 64 -3.52 9.03 5.67
C HIS A 64 -3.85 8.79 4.19
N LEU A 65 -3.06 7.97 3.51
CA LEU A 65 -3.34 7.54 2.13
C LEU A 65 -4.68 6.77 2.05
N TYR A 66 -4.96 5.87 3.00
CA TYR A 66 -6.24 5.16 3.08
C TYR A 66 -7.41 6.11 3.28
N PHE A 67 -7.33 7.05 4.22
CA PHE A 67 -8.40 8.03 4.45
C PHE A 67 -8.67 8.89 3.21
N LEU A 68 -7.62 9.33 2.51
CA LEU A 68 -7.75 10.10 1.27
C LEU A 68 -8.41 9.29 0.16
N LEU A 69 -7.95 8.05 -0.08
CA LEU A 69 -8.53 7.16 -1.08
C LEU A 69 -9.97 6.78 -0.74
N LYS A 70 -10.25 6.51 0.54
CA LYS A 70 -11.60 6.19 1.00
C LYS A 70 -12.56 7.34 0.77
N ARG A 71 -12.18 8.54 1.18
CA ARG A 71 -12.97 9.75 0.93
C ARG A 71 -13.18 10.01 -0.57
N ASP A 72 -12.19 9.73 -1.41
CA ASP A 72 -12.28 9.87 -2.87
C ASP A 72 -13.25 8.86 -3.50
N ILE A 73 -13.29 7.63 -2.97
CA ILE A 73 -14.16 6.54 -3.45
C ILE A 73 -15.60 6.66 -2.95
N GLU A 74 -15.80 7.15 -1.73
CA GLU A 74 -17.12 7.36 -1.12
C GLU A 74 -17.81 8.66 -1.59
N ARG A 75 -17.14 9.45 -2.43
CA ARG A 75 -17.66 10.71 -2.97
C ARG A 75 -18.42 10.49 -4.27
#